data_AF-A0AAU8HJN9-F1
#
_entry.id   AF-A0AAU8HJN9-F1
#
_cell.length_a   1.000
_cell.length_b   1.000
_cell.length_c   1.000
_cell.angle_alpha   90.00
_cell.angle_beta   90.00
_cell.angle_gamma   90.00
#
_symmetry.space_group_name_H-M   'P 1'
#
loop_
_entity.id
_entity.type
_entity.pdbx_description
1 polymer ?
#
loop_
_entity_poly.entity_id
_entity_poly.type
_entity_poly.pdbx_seq_one_letter_code
_entity_poly.pdbx_strand_id
1 'polypeptide(L)'
;MQEVVGRWWNGIWGRLGRRDVWLTRQVRWKVIARAGDVDTGRVLRWEFDTEPEALALVQRLLAADTGGIWRKQDGDRASSPPQ
;
A
#
# COMPACT_ATOMS: atom_id res chain seq x y z
N MET A 1 0.45 2.16 7.84
CA MET A 1 0.76 2.85 9.12
C MET A 1 0.36 4.31 9.04
N GLN A 2 -0.26 4.87 10.09
CA GLN A 2 -0.62 6.29 10.18
C GLN A 2 0.46 7.05 10.97
N GLU A 3 1.08 8.04 10.35
CA GLU A 3 2.11 8.90 10.91
C GLU A 3 1.53 10.28 11.18
N VAL A 4 1.68 10.83 12.39
CA VAL A 4 1.34 12.23 12.67
C VAL A 4 2.47 13.10 12.15
N VAL A 5 2.18 13.92 11.13
CA VAL A 5 3.18 14.80 10.49
C VAL A 5 3.09 16.25 10.97
N GLY A 6 2.03 16.60 11.70
CA GLY A 6 1.86 17.94 12.25
C GLY A 6 0.82 18.00 13.34
N ARG A 7 1.05 18.90 14.30
CA ARG A 7 0.10 19.21 15.38
C ARG A 7 0.11 20.71 15.68
N TRP A 8 -1.08 21.27 15.86
CA TRP A 8 -1.30 22.65 16.26
C TRP A 8 -2.26 22.74 17.43
N TRP A 9 -2.10 23.78 18.22
CA TRP A 9 -2.99 24.13 19.32
C TRP A 9 -3.15 25.64 19.38
N ASN A 10 -4.32 26.12 19.79
CA ASN A 10 -4.71 27.52 19.64
C ASN A 10 -4.29 28.46 20.79
N GLY A 11 -3.37 28.06 21.68
CA GLY A 11 -2.92 28.93 22.77
C GLY A 11 -3.82 28.99 24.00
N ILE A 12 -5.07 28.51 23.91
CA ILE A 12 -6.09 28.74 24.95
C ILE A 12 -6.07 27.64 26.02
N TRP A 13 -5.90 28.06 27.27
CA TRP A 13 -6.05 27.22 28.45
C TRP A 13 -7.53 27.17 28.89
N GLY A 14 -8.02 25.98 29.23
CA GLY A 14 -9.41 25.75 29.66
C GLY A 14 -10.27 25.03 28.63
N ARG A 15 -11.33 24.35 29.10
CA ARG A 15 -12.09 23.37 28.30
C ARG A 15 -13.01 24.00 27.24
N LEU A 16 -13.44 25.26 27.44
CA LEU A 16 -14.45 25.90 26.59
C LEU A 16 -13.87 26.50 25.29
N GLY A 17 -12.60 26.90 25.30
CA GLY A 17 -11.96 27.60 24.17
C GLY A 17 -10.82 26.84 23.49
N ARG A 18 -10.42 25.69 24.03
CA ARG A 18 -9.30 24.90 23.48
C ARG A 18 -9.66 24.29 22.13
N ARG A 19 -8.73 24.40 21.17
CA ARG A 19 -8.80 23.77 19.85
C ARG A 19 -7.46 23.14 19.51
N ASP A 20 -7.49 21.87 19.11
CA ASP A 20 -6.34 21.11 18.65
C ASP A 20 -6.59 20.64 17.21
N VAL A 21 -5.55 20.65 16.37
CA VAL A 21 -5.58 20.14 14.99
C VAL A 21 -4.40 19.19 14.79
N TRP A 22 -4.62 18.07 14.11
CA TRP A 22 -3.59 17.12 13.72
C TRP A 22 -3.64 16.87 12.23
N LEU A 23 -2.45 16.77 11.62
CA LEU A 23 -2.28 16.27 10.26
C LEU A 23 -1.63 14.89 10.35
N THR A 24 -2.23 13.90 9.68
CA THR A 24 -1.70 12.54 9.62
C THR A 24 -1.51 12.07 8.20
N ARG A 25 -0.39 11.41 7.91
CA ARG A 25 -0.10 10.72 6.66
C ARG A 25 -0.38 9.23 6.83
N GLN A 26 -1.08 8.61 5.89
CA GLN A 26 -1.20 7.15 5.83
C GLN A 26 -0.43 6.64 4.60
N VAL A 27 0.50 5.71 4.81
CA VAL A 27 1.16 4.97 3.72
C VAL A 27 0.54 3.58 3.64
N ARG A 28 0.11 3.20 2.43
CA ARG A 28 -0.40 1.87 2.11
C ARG A 28 0.39 1.25 0.97
N TRP A 29 0.68 -0.03 1.10
CA TRP A 29 1.30 -0.86 0.07
C TRP A 29 0.21 -1.55 -0.72
N LYS A 30 0.34 -1.56 -2.05
CA LYS A 30 -0.63 -2.23 -2.93
C LYS A 30 0.04 -3.40 -3.63
N VAL A 31 -0.58 -4.56 -3.56
CA VAL A 31 -0.20 -5.74 -4.34
C VAL A 31 -1.30 -5.95 -5.38
N ILE A 32 -0.90 -6.04 -6.65
CA ILE A 32 -1.80 -6.28 -7.78
C ILE A 32 -1.28 -7.50 -8.52
N ALA A 33 -2.15 -8.49 -8.74
CA ALA A 33 -1.83 -9.69 -9.50
C ALA A 33 -2.88 -9.90 -10.60
N ARG A 34 -2.47 -10.58 -11.67
CA ARG A 34 -3.39 -11.06 -12.71
C ARG A 34 -3.39 -12.58 -12.66
N ALA A 35 -4.57 -13.17 -12.63
CA ALA A 35 -4.76 -14.62 -12.68
C ALA A 35 -5.58 -14.99 -13.93
N GLY A 36 -5.06 -15.90 -14.75
CA GLY A 36 -5.67 -16.30 -16.03
C GLY A 36 -4.93 -15.71 -17.26
N ASP A 37 -5.46 -15.98 -18.46
CA ASP A 37 -4.85 -15.51 -19.71
C ASP A 37 -5.06 -14.00 -19.93
N VAL A 38 -4.52 -13.47 -21.03
CA VAL A 38 -4.54 -12.02 -21.31
C VAL A 38 -5.93 -11.46 -21.62
N ASP A 39 -6.85 -12.28 -22.10
CA ASP A 39 -8.19 -11.94 -22.57
C ASP A 39 -9.27 -12.17 -21.50
N THR A 40 -9.09 -13.17 -20.64
CA THR A 40 -10.07 -13.55 -19.60
C THR A 40 -9.57 -13.41 -18.15
N GLY A 41 -8.31 -13.00 -17.98
CA GLY A 41 -7.66 -12.93 -16.69
C GLY A 41 -8.31 -11.92 -15.74
N ARG A 42 -8.47 -12.32 -14.48
CA ARG A 42 -8.98 -11.44 -13.42
C ARG A 42 -7.83 -10.68 -12.78
N VAL A 43 -8.03 -9.38 -12.55
CA VAL A 43 -7.13 -8.59 -11.73
C VAL A 43 -7.54 -8.71 -10.26
N LEU A 44 -6.58 -9.08 -9.42
CA LEU A 44 -6.72 -9.19 -7.97
C LEU A 44 -5.91 -8.06 -7.32
N ARG A 45 -6.47 -7.46 -6.26
CA ARG A 45 -5.89 -6.28 -5.59
C ARG A 45 -5.97 -6.44 -4.08
N TRP A 46 -4.87 -6.11 -3.41
CA TRP A 46 -4.76 -6.09 -1.96
C TRP A 46 -4.04 -4.83 -1.49
N GLU A 47 -4.42 -4.33 -0.32
CA GLU A 47 -3.76 -3.21 0.35
C GLU A 47 -3.25 -3.64 1.72
N PHE A 48 -2.08 -3.14 2.10
CA PHE A 48 -1.42 -3.43 3.37
C PHE A 48 -0.91 -2.16 4.02
N ASP A 49 -0.82 -2.18 5.34
CA ASP A 49 -0.30 -1.05 6.12
C ASP A 49 1.23 -1.03 6.18
N THR A 50 1.88 -2.17 5.91
CA THR A 50 3.34 -2.33 6.00
C THR A 50 3.92 -3.06 4.79
N GLU A 51 5.18 -2.77 4.48
CA GLU A 51 5.91 -3.42 3.38
C GLU A 51 6.10 -4.93 3.62
N PRO A 52 6.50 -5.39 4.83
CA PRO A 52 6.71 -6.82 5.05
C PRO A 52 5.44 -7.66 4.85
N GLU A 53 4.26 -7.16 5.23
CA GLU A 53 2.98 -7.84 4.99
C GLU A 53 2.69 -7.97 3.48
N ALA A 54 2.91 -6.89 2.72
CA ALA A 54 2.75 -6.89 1.28
C ALA A 54 3.73 -7.87 0.60
N LEU A 55 5.01 -7.84 1.01
CA LEU A 55 6.04 -8.75 0.50
C LEU A 55 5.74 -10.22 0.85
N ALA A 56 5.17 -10.49 2.02
CA ALA A 56 4.74 -11.84 2.39
C ALA A 56 3.61 -12.34 1.48
N LEU A 57 2.66 -11.48 1.08
CA LEU A 57 1.68 -11.87 0.07
C LEU A 57 2.35 -12.11 -1.29
N VAL A 58 3.26 -11.23 -1.73
CA VAL A 58 3.99 -11.40 -2.99
C VAL A 58 4.69 -12.75 -3.01
N GLN A 59 5.48 -13.09 -1.98
CA GLN A 59 6.16 -14.38 -1.90
C GLN A 59 5.20 -15.57 -1.94
N ARG A 60 4.05 -15.49 -1.26
CA ARG A 60 3.02 -16.54 -1.32
C ARG A 60 2.45 -16.70 -2.73
N LEU A 61 2.15 -15.59 -3.42
CA LEU A 61 1.63 -15.63 -4.79
C LEU A 61 2.66 -16.23 -5.76
N LEU A 62 3.92 -15.82 -5.64
CA LEU A 62 5.01 -16.35 -6.47
C LEU A 62 5.25 -17.84 -6.22
N ALA A 63 5.17 -18.30 -4.96
CA ALA A 63 5.36 -19.70 -4.60
C ALA A 63 4.16 -20.60 -4.98
N ALA A 64 2.94 -20.05 -4.98
CA ALA A 64 1.74 -20.78 -5.33
C ALA A 64 1.57 -20.96 -6.85
N ASP A 65 2.13 -20.06 -7.65
CA ASP A 65 2.06 -20.16 -9.10
C ASP A 65 3.14 -21.10 -9.65
N THR A 66 2.71 -22.22 -10.22
CA THR A 66 3.57 -23.20 -10.89
C THR A 66 3.83 -22.85 -12.37
N GLY A 67 3.35 -21.70 -12.84
CA GLY A 67 3.35 -21.29 -14.25
C GLY A 67 4.70 -20.89 -14.85
N GLY A 68 5.79 -20.85 -14.08
CA GLY A 68 7.13 -20.60 -14.61
C GLY A 68 8.14 -20.01 -13.63
N ILE A 69 9.25 -19.50 -14.17
CA ILE A 69 10.32 -18.87 -13.39
C ILE A 69 10.06 -17.36 -13.32
N TRP A 70 9.76 -16.89 -12.12
CA TRP A 70 9.57 -15.47 -11.84
C TRP A 70 10.89 -14.70 -11.92
N ARG A 71 10.87 -13.51 -12.55
CA ARG A 71 12.01 -12.60 -12.65
C ARG A 71 11.63 -11.23 -12.11
N LYS A 72 12.43 -10.70 -11.18
CA LYS A 72 12.30 -9.31 -10.70
C LYS A 72 12.86 -8.36 -11.74
N GLN A 73 12.14 -7.31 -12.07
CA GLN A 73 12.62 -6.21 -12.90
C GLN A 73 12.89 -5.01 -12.00
N ASP A 74 14.15 -4.60 -11.88
CA ASP A 74 14.54 -3.40 -11.14
C ASP A 74 14.29 -2.14 -12.00
N GLY A 75 13.70 -1.10 -11.40
CA GLY A 75 12.97 -0.07 -12.15
C GLY A 75 13.74 1.22 -12.42
N ASP A 76 13.91 1.54 -13.71
CA ASP A 76 13.66 2.89 -14.26
C ASP A 76 12.48 2.86 -15.29
N ARG A 77 11.86 1.70 -15.48
CA ARG A 77 10.78 1.47 -16.46
C ARG A 77 9.73 0.48 -15.99
N ALA A 78 9.38 0.51 -14.71
CA ALA A 78 8.20 -0.20 -14.24
C ALA A 78 6.97 0.59 -14.71
N SER A 79 6.38 0.18 -15.83
CA SER A 79 5.11 0.73 -16.31
C SER A 79 4.06 0.61 -15.21
N SER A 80 3.19 1.63 -15.10
CA SER A 80 2.17 1.69 -14.06
C SER A 80 1.35 0.40 -13.99
N PRO A 81 1.05 -0.10 -12.78
CA PRO A 81 0.26 -1.31 -12.64
C PRO A 81 -1.13 -1.14 -13.30
N PRO A 82 -1.73 -2.23 -13.80
CA PRO A 82 -3.01 -2.18 -14.50
C PRO A 82 -4.12 -1.59 -13.61
N GLN A 83 -4.89 -0.65 -14.18
CA GLN A 83 -6.04 0.04 -13.56
C GLN A 83 -7.21 -0.90 -13.26
#